data_AF-K1UU51-F1
#
_entry.id   AF-K1UU51-F1
#
_cell.length_a   1.000
_cell.length_b   1.000
_cell.length_c   1.000
_cell.angle_alpha   90.00
_cell.angle_beta   90.00
_cell.angle_gamma   90.00
#
_symmetry.space_group_name_H-M   'P 1'
#
loop_
_entity.id
_entity.type
_entity.pdbx_description
1 polymer ?
#
loop_
_entity_poly.entity_id
_entity_poly.type
_entity_poly.pdbx_seq_one_letter_code
_entity_poly.pdbx_strand_id
1 'polypeptide(L)'
;MIEREVLQVCQVLDYRGILSVEISVPEGEKLAEKTFNPRLGIVGGISILGTSGVVEPMSTQAILDTIRVELRQQRALGREDVVISPGNY
;
A
#
# COMPACT_ATOMS: atom_id res chain seq x y z
N MET A 1 -10.22 2.40 -6.57
CA MET A 1 -10.15 3.87 -6.41
C MET A 1 -9.69 4.53 -7.69
N ILE A 2 -8.49 4.25 -8.18
CA ILE A 2 -7.90 4.95 -9.35
C ILE A 2 -8.77 4.87 -10.61
N GLU A 3 -9.20 3.67 -11.01
CA GLU A 3 -10.09 3.50 -12.18
C GLU A 3 -11.38 4.31 -12.06
N ARG A 4 -12.02 4.30 -10.89
CA ARG A 4 -13.24 5.07 -10.62
C ARG A 4 -13.02 6.56 -10.86
N GLU A 5 -11.94 7.12 -10.33
CA GLU A 5 -11.64 8.55 -10.49
C GLU A 5 -11.33 8.90 -11.96
N VAL A 6 -10.59 8.03 -12.66
CA VAL A 6 -10.33 8.21 -14.11
C VAL A 6 -11.63 8.22 -14.90
N LEU A 7 -12.53 7.26 -14.67
CA LEU A 7 -13.81 7.18 -15.35
C LEU A 7 -14.73 8.37 -15.03
N GLN A 8 -14.71 8.85 -13.78
CA GLN A 8 -15.47 10.02 -13.37
C GLN A 8 -15.02 11.27 -14.14
N VAL A 9 -13.71 11.47 -14.33
CA VAL A 9 -13.19 12.58 -15.14
C VAL A 9 -13.62 12.44 -16.61
N CYS A 10 -13.60 11.22 -17.16
CA CYS A 10 -14.08 10.97 -18.52
C CYS A 10 -15.54 11.36 -18.70
N GLN A 11 -16.40 11.02 -17.72
CA GLN A 11 -17.81 11.39 -17.73
C GLN A 11 -18.01 12.90 -17.68
N VAL A 12 -17.28 13.60 -16.81
CA VAL A 12 -17.35 15.06 -16.69
C VAL A 12 -16.93 15.76 -17.98
N LEU A 13 -16.00 15.18 -18.73
CA LEU A 13 -15.50 15.73 -19.99
C LEU A 13 -16.23 15.18 -21.25
N ASP A 14 -17.27 14.36 -21.08
CA ASP A 14 -17.94 13.58 -22.15
C ASP A 14 -16.95 12.87 -23.10
N TYR A 15 -15.86 12.36 -22.52
CA TYR A 15 -14.83 11.63 -23.26
C TYR A 15 -15.30 10.19 -23.51
N ARG A 16 -15.40 9.80 -24.79
CA ARG A 16 -15.90 8.48 -25.22
C ARG A 16 -14.87 7.60 -25.92
N GLY A 17 -13.60 8.01 -25.91
CA GLY A 17 -12.50 7.27 -26.51
C GLY A 17 -11.96 6.14 -25.63
N ILE A 18 -10.89 5.51 -26.10
CA ILE A 18 -10.15 4.49 -25.34
C ILE A 18 -8.99 5.17 -24.61
N LEU A 19 -8.77 4.80 -23.35
CA LEU A 19 -7.65 5.27 -22.54
C LEU A 19 -6.67 4.14 -22.25
N SER A 20 -5.39 4.48 -22.29
CA SER A 20 -4.31 3.70 -21.70
C SER A 20 -3.69 4.55 -20.60
N VAL A 21 -3.74 4.06 -19.35
CA VAL A 21 -3.25 4.79 -18.17
C VAL A 21 -2.06 4.06 -17.59
N GLU A 22 -0.94 4.77 -17.46
CA GLU A 22 0.24 4.30 -16.74
C GLU A 22 0.33 5.03 -15.40
N ILE A 23 0.57 4.27 -14.33
CA ILE A 23 0.77 4.80 -12.98
C ILE A 23 2.22 4.56 -12.61
N SER A 24 2.97 5.63 -12.46
CA SER A 24 4.39 5.58 -12.11
C SER A 24 4.64 6.26 -10.77
N VAL A 25 5.53 5.68 -9.96
CA VAL A 25 6.09 6.34 -8.79
C VAL A 25 7.59 6.56 -9.03
N PRO A 26 8.00 7.78 -9.43
CA PRO A 26 9.41 8.12 -9.55
C PRO A 26 10.15 7.85 -8.24
N GLU A 27 11.35 7.28 -8.33
CA GLU A 27 12.14 6.84 -7.17
C GLU A 27 11.43 5.82 -6.25
N GLY A 28 10.36 5.17 -6.71
CA GLY A 28 9.56 4.23 -5.90
C GLY A 28 10.39 3.07 -5.34
N GLU A 29 11.34 2.55 -6.11
CA GLU A 29 12.26 1.50 -5.65
C GLU A 29 13.14 1.97 -4.48
N LYS A 30 13.77 3.13 -4.61
CA LYS A 30 14.60 3.74 -3.55
C LYS A 30 13.78 4.14 -2.32
N LEU A 31 12.54 4.61 -2.50
CA LEU A 31 11.65 4.93 -1.39
C LEU A 31 11.19 3.66 -0.65
N ALA A 32 10.96 2.56 -1.36
CA ALA A 32 10.53 1.31 -0.76
C ALA A 32 11.51 0.79 0.31
N GLU A 33 12.82 1.01 0.13
CA GLU A 33 13.85 0.66 1.13
C GLU A 33 13.61 1.28 2.51
N LYS A 34 12.94 2.44 2.55
CA LYS A 34 12.63 3.17 3.79
C LYS A 34 11.25 2.83 4.37
N THR A 35 10.57 1.84 3.80
CA THR A 35 9.20 1.44 4.19
C THR A 35 9.20 0.03 4.75
N PHE A 36 8.00 -0.50 5.03
CA PHE A 36 7.83 -1.89 5.43
C PHE A 36 7.95 -2.89 4.27
N ASN A 37 7.98 -2.42 3.01
CA ASN A 37 8.00 -3.25 1.82
C ASN A 37 9.08 -4.34 1.80
N PRO A 38 10.36 -4.08 2.16
CA PRO A 38 11.40 -5.10 2.13
C PRO A 38 11.12 -6.25 3.10
N ARG A 39 10.58 -5.94 4.29
CA ARG A 39 10.16 -6.96 5.27
C ARG A 39 9.00 -7.78 4.73
N LEU A 40 8.12 -7.14 3.95
CA LEU A 40 7.01 -7.79 3.26
C LEU A 40 7.44 -8.63 2.04
N GLY A 41 8.73 -8.65 1.68
CA GLY A 41 9.23 -9.32 0.49
C GLY A 41 8.85 -8.61 -0.81
N ILE A 42 8.42 -7.36 -0.74
CA ILE A 42 8.08 -6.53 -1.91
C ILE A 42 9.38 -5.87 -2.39
N VAL A 43 9.74 -6.15 -3.64
CA VAL A 43 10.99 -5.69 -4.28
C VAL A 43 10.70 -4.92 -5.56
N GLY A 44 11.64 -4.06 -5.98
CA GLY A 44 11.54 -3.29 -7.23
C GLY A 44 10.52 -2.15 -7.23
N GLY A 45 9.94 -1.79 -6.07
CA GLY A 45 8.97 -0.70 -6.00
C GLY A 45 8.25 -0.52 -4.66
N ILE A 46 7.48 0.55 -4.59
CA ILE A 46 6.68 0.92 -3.42
C ILE A 46 5.21 0.48 -3.58
N SER A 47 4.55 0.21 -2.47
CA SER A 47 3.13 -0.16 -2.45
C SER A 47 2.24 1.06 -2.60
N ILE A 48 1.29 1.03 -3.55
CA ILE A 48 0.20 2.01 -3.65
C ILE A 48 -1.01 1.44 -2.91
N LEU A 49 -1.29 2.00 -1.72
CA LEU A 49 -2.25 1.49 -0.76
C LEU A 49 -3.26 2.59 -0.39
N GLY A 50 -4.45 2.20 0.06
CA GLY A 50 -5.44 3.12 0.61
C GLY A 50 -6.84 2.88 0.05
N THR A 51 -7.83 2.76 0.94
CA THR A 51 -9.24 2.54 0.59
C THR A 51 -10.07 3.82 0.69
N SER A 52 -9.73 4.70 1.63
CA SER A 52 -10.44 5.97 1.89
C SER A 52 -9.82 7.17 1.16
N GLY A 53 -8.56 7.09 0.75
CA GLY A 53 -7.79 8.24 0.27
C GLY A 53 -7.37 9.22 1.38
N VAL A 54 -7.67 8.92 2.64
CA VAL A 54 -7.29 9.73 3.81
C VAL A 54 -6.17 9.03 4.56
N VAL A 55 -5.12 9.78 4.90
CA VAL A 55 -4.01 9.30 5.72
C VAL A 55 -4.20 9.81 7.15
N GLU A 56 -4.37 8.89 8.10
CA GLU A 56 -4.22 9.19 9.53
C GLU A 56 -2.80 8.79 9.98
N PRO A 57 -1.89 9.75 10.19
CA PRO A 57 -0.54 9.44 10.64
C PRO A 57 -0.56 8.98 12.10
N MET A 58 0.24 7.95 12.42
CA MET A 58 0.58 7.57 13.81
C MET A 58 -0.64 7.38 14.72
N SER A 59 -1.66 6.64 14.27
CA SER A 59 -2.80 6.25 15.11
C SER A 59 -2.60 4.86 15.71
N THR A 60 -3.23 4.58 16.86
CA THR A 60 -3.27 3.22 17.44
C THR A 60 -3.80 2.20 16.42
N GLN A 61 -4.74 2.61 15.57
CA GLN A 61 -5.28 1.78 14.51
C GLN A 61 -4.22 1.46 13.45
N ALA A 62 -3.42 2.45 13.03
CA ALA A 62 -2.33 2.26 12.06
C ALA A 62 -1.27 1.26 12.55
N ILE A 63 -0.96 1.25 13.86
CA ILE A 63 -0.10 0.23 14.48
C ILE A 63 -0.71 -1.16 14.32
N LEU A 64 -1.97 -1.31 14.74
CA LEU A 64 -2.67 -2.59 14.72
C LEU A 64 -2.77 -3.14 13.29
N ASP A 65 -3.01 -2.26 12.32
CA ASP A 65 -3.07 -2.62 10.91
C ASP A 65 -1.71 -3.06 10.38
N THR A 66 -0.63 -2.37 10.75
CA THR A 66 0.75 -2.76 10.41
C THR A 66 1.09 -4.14 10.97
N ILE A 67 0.83 -4.37 12.27
CA ILE A 67 1.04 -5.67 12.92
C ILE A 67 0.21 -6.76 12.21
N ARG A 68 -1.05 -6.49 11.86
CA ARG A 68 -1.91 -7.46 11.18
C ARG A 68 -1.37 -7.84 9.80
N VAL A 69 -0.84 -6.89 9.05
CA VAL A 69 -0.22 -7.15 7.74
C VAL A 69 1.01 -8.04 7.90
N GLU A 70 1.88 -7.75 8.87
CA GLU A 70 3.06 -8.56 9.17
C GLU A 70 2.69 -10.00 9.57
N LEU A 71 1.72 -10.18 10.47
CA LEU A 71 1.25 -11.51 10.89
C LEU A 71 0.69 -12.33 9.72
N ARG A 72 -0.10 -11.70 8.84
CA ARG A 72 -0.62 -12.35 7.63
C ARG A 72 0.50 -12.82 6.72
N GLN A 73 1.54 -12.01 6.58
CA GLN A 73 2.70 -12.35 5.77
C GLN A 73 3.49 -13.50 6.39
N GLN A 74 3.77 -13.48 7.70
CA GLN A 74 4.47 -14.59 8.38
C GLN A 74 3.71 -15.91 8.25
N ARG A 75 2.37 -15.87 8.37
CA ARG A 75 1.52 -17.03 8.11
C ARG A 75 1.63 -17.52 6.66
N ALA A 76 1.61 -16.60 5.69
CA ALA A 76 1.77 -16.95 4.27
C ALA A 76 3.15 -17.57 3.98
N LEU A 77 4.18 -17.21 4.75
CA LEU A 77 5.52 -17.81 4.71
C LEU A 77 5.62 -19.13 5.47
N GLY A 78 4.52 -19.65 6.03
CA GLY A 78 4.47 -20.95 6.71
C GLY A 78 4.93 -20.94 8.16
N ARG A 79 5.00 -19.77 8.82
CA ARG A 79 5.28 -19.70 10.27
C ARG A 79 3.99 -19.93 11.05
N GLU A 80 4.07 -20.76 12.10
CA GLU A 80 2.92 -21.09 12.96
C GLU A 80 2.90 -20.27 14.26
N ASP A 81 4.06 -19.91 14.79
CA ASP A 81 4.21 -19.13 16.02
C ASP A 81 4.87 -17.77 15.76
N VAL A 82 4.35 -16.72 16.39
CA VAL A 82 4.90 -15.36 16.34
C VAL A 82 4.90 -14.74 17.74
N VAL A 83 6.03 -14.16 18.14
CA VAL A 83 6.17 -13.39 19.38
C VAL A 83 6.21 -11.91 19.04
N ILE A 84 5.36 -11.11 19.69
CA ILE A 84 5.31 -9.66 19.53
C ILE A 84 5.86 -9.03 20.80
N SER A 85 6.84 -8.13 20.66
CA SER A 85 7.38 -7.32 21.75
C SER A 85 7.22 -5.84 21.44
N PRO A 86 6.84 -5.00 22.43
CA PRO A 86 6.96 -3.55 22.27
C PRO A 86 8.44 -3.19 22.06
N GLY A 87 8.73 -2.36 21.06
CA GLY A 87 10.07 -1.87 20.72
C GLY A 87 9.99 -0.41 20.27
N ASN A 88 11.16 0.25 20.13
CA ASN A 88 11.22 1.71 19.95
C ASN A 88 10.29 2.20 18.85
N TYR A 89 9.48 3.17 19.26
CA TYR A 89 8.53 3.93 18.47
C TYR A 89 9.21 5.14 17.83
#